data_AF-A0A9E3NYR5-F1
#
_entry.id   AF-A0A9E3NYR5-F1
#
_cell.length_a   1.000
_cell.length_b   1.000
_cell.length_c   1.000
_cell.angle_alpha   90.00
_cell.angle_beta   90.00
_cell.angle_gamma   90.00
#
_symmetry.space_group_name_H-M   'P 1'
#
loop_
_entity.id
_entity.type
_entity.pdbx_description
1 polymer ?
#
loop_
_entity_poly.entity_id
_entity_poly.type
_entity_poly.pdbx_seq_one_letter_code
_entity_poly.pdbx_strand_id
1 'polypeptide(L)' 'MRDIVVVAAVVIAFATLVTAHVAIAFGLLFKPPRWRAIVAFAVAPAAPWFAFRERMRVRAWIWIAAAVAYVVARVVASF' A
#
# COMPACT_ATOMS: atom_id res chain seq x y z
N MET A 1 15.31 -11.71 -20.38
CA MET A 1 15.54 -11.73 -18.91
C MET A 1 15.06 -10.46 -18.23
N ARG A 2 15.38 -9.26 -18.75
CA ARG A 2 14.89 -7.97 -18.23
C ARG A 2 13.36 -7.95 -18.01
N ASP A 3 12.59 -8.46 -18.95
CA ASP A 3 11.12 -8.40 -18.88
C ASP A 3 10.55 -9.25 -17.74
N ILE A 4 11.11 -10.44 -17.51
CA ILE A 4 10.72 -11.29 -16.37
C ILE A 4 11.01 -10.59 -15.04
N VAL A 5 12.15 -9.90 -14.92
CA VAL A 5 12.50 -9.16 -13.71
C VAL A 5 11.54 -8.00 -13.47
N VAL A 6 11.19 -7.25 -14.52
CA VAL A 6 10.24 -6.14 -14.43
C VAL A 6 8.85 -6.63 -14.05
N VAL A 7 8.37 -7.71 -14.68
CA VAL A 7 7.07 -8.32 -14.34
C VAL A 7 7.06 -8.80 -12.89
N ALA A 8 8.10 -9.52 -12.45
CA ALA A 8 8.21 -9.97 -11.08
C ALA A 8 8.21 -8.79 -10.09
N ALA A 9 8.95 -7.72 -10.38
CA ALA A 9 8.99 -6.52 -9.54
C ALA A 9 7.61 -5.83 -9.45
N VAL A 10 6.89 -5.69 -10.58
CA VAL A 10 5.53 -5.13 -10.60
C VAL A 10 4.58 -5.99 -9.75
N VAL A 11 4.60 -7.31 -9.92
CA VAL A 11 3.73 -8.24 -9.20
C VAL A 11 4.02 -8.20 -7.69
N ILE A 12 5.29 -8.25 -7.30
CA ILE A 12 5.68 -8.19 -5.88
C ILE A 12 5.28 -6.84 -5.28
N ALA A 13 5.61 -5.73 -5.94
CA ALA A 13 5.26 -4.40 -5.44
C ALA A 13 3.73 -4.22 -5.32
N PHE A 14 2.97 -4.68 -6.30
CA PHE A 14 1.51 -4.63 -6.26
C PHE A 14 0.94 -5.49 -5.13
N ALA A 15 1.40 -6.74 -5.00
CA ALA A 15 0.95 -7.65 -3.95
C ALA A 15 1.28 -7.10 -2.55
N THR A 16 2.49 -6.57 -2.35
CA THR A 16 2.86 -5.89 -1.10
C THR A 16 1.99 -4.66 -0.83
N LEU A 17 1.73 -3.85 -1.86
CA LEU A 17 0.89 -2.65 -1.74
C LEU A 17 -0.52 -3.00 -1.29
N VAL A 18 -1.18 -3.95 -1.97
CA VAL A 18 -2.53 -4.43 -1.63
C VAL A 18 -2.56 -5.04 -0.24
N THR A 19 -1.57 -5.86 0.10
CA THR A 19 -1.48 -6.51 1.42
C THR A 19 -1.33 -5.46 2.53
N ALA A 20 -0.43 -4.50 2.37
CA ALA A 20 -0.27 -3.41 3.33
C ALA A 20 -1.53 -2.56 3.44
N HIS A 21 -2.21 -2.32 2.32
CA HIS A 21 -3.44 -1.53 2.26
C HIS A 21 -4.57 -2.17 3.06
N VAL A 22 -4.85 -3.45 2.80
CA VAL A 22 -5.86 -4.24 3.53
C VAL A 22 -5.45 -4.38 5.00
N ALA A 23 -4.18 -4.60 5.30
CA ALA A 23 -3.69 -4.71 6.66
C ALA A 23 -3.86 -3.40 7.47
N ILE A 24 -3.76 -2.24 6.82
CA ILE A 24 -4.06 -0.94 7.44
C ILE A 24 -5.56 -0.80 7.68
N ALA A 25 -6.39 -1.03 6.65
CA ALA A 25 -7.85 -0.91 6.76
C ALA A 25 -8.41 -1.83 7.85
N PHE A 26 -7.94 -3.07 7.90
CA PHE A 26 -8.34 -4.04 8.92
C PHE A 26 -7.86 -3.63 10.32
N GLY A 27 -6.63 -3.11 10.46
CA GLY A 27 -6.13 -2.60 11.74
C GLY A 27 -6.90 -1.37 12.24
N LEU A 28 -7.38 -0.51 11.33
CA LEU A 28 -8.26 0.61 11.65
C LEU A 28 -9.65 0.17 12.10
N LEU A 29 -10.11 -1.02 11.71
CA LEU A 29 -11.40 -1.57 12.14
C LEU A 29 -11.46 -1.81 13.67
N PHE A 30 -10.31 -2.12 14.27
CA PHE A 30 -10.15 -2.32 15.71
C PHE A 30 -9.85 -1.02 16.49
N LYS A 31 -9.71 0.12 15.80
CA LYS A 31 -9.40 1.40 16.43
C LYS A 31 -10.55 2.39 16.23
N PRO A 32 -11.14 2.93 17.30
CA PRO A 32 -12.15 3.97 17.15
C PRO A 32 -11.49 5.27 16.63
N PRO A 33 -12.13 6.01 15.71
CA PRO A 33 -13.44 5.74 15.11
C PRO A 33 -13.34 4.84 13.86
N ARG A 34 -14.19 3.80 13.81
CA ARG A 34 -14.17 2.73 12.78
C ARG A 34 -14.47 3.20 11.35
N TRP A 35 -15.12 4.36 11.19
CA TRP A 35 -15.37 4.94 9.86
C TRP A 35 -14.07 5.24 9.11
N ARG A 36 -12.95 5.46 9.83
CA ARG A 36 -11.62 5.62 9.23
C ARG A 36 -11.20 4.40 8.43
N ALA A 37 -11.64 3.19 8.81
CA ALA A 37 -11.35 1.98 8.06
C ALA A 37 -12.05 1.97 6.69
N ILE A 38 -13.30 2.43 6.63
CA ILE A 38 -14.06 2.52 5.38
C ILE A 38 -13.43 3.57 4.46
N VAL A 39 -13.09 4.73 5.01
CA VAL A 39 -12.43 5.80 4.23
C VAL A 39 -11.03 5.37 3.77
N ALA A 40 -10.26 4.71 4.63
CA ALA A 40 -8.94 4.19 4.28
C ALA A 40 -9.00 3.14 3.16
N PHE A 41 -10.06 2.32 3.11
CA PHE A 41 -10.26 1.31 2.08
C PHE A 41 -10.73 1.92 0.75
N ALA A 42 -11.65 2.89 0.80
CA ALA A 42 -12.18 3.53 -0.40
C ALA A 42 -11.17 4.51 -1.03
N VAL A 43 -10.41 5.22 -0.20
CA VAL A 43 -9.45 6.23 -0.64
C VAL A 43 -8.05 5.72 -0.33
N ALA A 44 -7.40 5.14 -1.34
CA ALA A 44 -6.12 4.47 -1.15
C ALA A 44 -5.04 5.34 -0.45
N PRO A 45 -4.88 6.63 -0.80
CA PRO A 45 -3.95 7.53 -0.11
C PRO A 45 -4.33 7.87 1.35
N ALA A 46 -5.59 7.68 1.74
CA ALA A 46 -6.03 7.95 3.11
C ALA A 46 -5.53 6.88 4.10
N ALA A 47 -5.25 5.65 3.63
CA ALA A 47 -4.71 4.58 4.46
C ALA A 47 -3.40 4.94 5.17
N PRO A 48 -2.31 5.36 4.50
CA PRO A 48 -1.08 5.74 5.19
C PRO A 48 -1.29 6.93 6.12
N TRP A 49 -2.13 7.90 5.76
CA TRP A 49 -2.45 9.05 6.61
C TRP A 49 -3.05 8.64 7.96
N PHE A 50 -4.08 7.78 7.93
CA PHE A 50 -4.68 7.26 9.17
C PHE A 50 -3.74 6.30 9.90
N ALA A 51 -2.94 5.50 9.19
CA ALA A 51 -1.95 4.61 9.81
C ALA A 51 -0.88 5.39 10.60
N PHE A 52 -0.38 6.52 10.08
CA PHE A 52 0.55 7.37 10.82
C PHE A 52 -0.09 7.96 12.08
N ARG A 53 -1.35 8.42 11.99
CA ARG A 53 -2.10 8.94 13.14
C ARG A 53 -2.32 7.89 14.22
N GLU A 54 -2.59 6.64 13.83
CA GLU A 54 -2.89 5.52 14.74
C GLU A 54 -1.66 4.72 15.19
N ARG A 55 -0.45 5.28 15.01
CA ARG A 55 0.85 4.67 15.33
C ARG A 55 1.18 3.37 14.58
N MET A 56 0.50 3.07 13.48
CA MET A 56 0.78 1.92 12.58
C MET A 56 1.91 2.26 11.58
N ARG A 57 3.01 2.85 12.07
CA ARG A 57 4.07 3.46 11.25
C ARG A 57 4.76 2.47 10.31
N VAL A 58 5.03 1.25 10.78
CA VAL A 58 5.65 0.19 9.96
C VAL A 58 4.79 -0.13 8.74
N ARG A 59 3.47 -0.31 8.94
CA ARG A 59 2.53 -0.60 7.85
C ARG A 59 2.40 0.58 6.88
N ALA A 60 2.42 1.81 7.39
CA ALA A 60 2.41 3.02 6.56
C ALA A 60 3.65 3.11 5.67
N TRP A 61 4.84 2.86 6.22
CA TRP A 61 6.09 2.85 5.45
C TRP A 61 6.14 1.75 4.39
N ILE A 62 5.69 0.54 4.72
CA ILE A 62 5.58 -0.56 3.75
C ILE A 62 4.66 -0.16 2.59
N TRP A 63 3.49 0.44 2.90
CA TRP A 63 2.56 0.90 1.88
C TRP A 63 3.20 1.96 0.96
N ILE A 64 3.89 2.96 1.53
CA ILE A 64 4.55 4.02 0.75
C ILE A 64 5.66 3.44 -0.13
N ALA A 65 6.53 2.60 0.44
CA ALA A 65 7.63 1.99 -0.29
C ALA A 65 7.11 1.12 -1.44
N ALA A 66 6.07 0.31 -1.20
CA ALA A 66 5.46 -0.52 -2.23
C ALA A 66 4.77 0.32 -3.32
N ALA A 67 4.12 1.44 -2.96
CA ALA A 67 3.49 2.34 -3.93
C ALA A 67 4.54 2.95 -4.85
N VAL A 68 5.64 3.47 -4.29
CA VAL A 68 6.76 4.03 -5.06
C VAL A 68 7.38 2.96 -5.96
N ALA A 69 7.67 1.78 -5.41
CA ALA A 69 8.25 0.67 -6.18
C ALA A 69 7.34 0.24 -7.34
N TYR A 70 6.02 0.14 -7.10
CA TYR A 70 5.05 -0.20 -8.13
C TYR A 70 4.99 0.85 -9.23
N VAL A 71 4.93 2.13 -8.88
CA VAL A 71 4.91 3.22 -9.87
C VAL A 71 6.19 3.22 -10.72
N VAL A 72 7.36 3.10 -10.10
CA VAL A 72 8.65 3.04 -10.81
C VAL A 72 8.69 1.83 -11.73
N ALA A 73 8.35 0.64 -11.23
CA ALA A 73 8.37 -0.60 -12.02
C ALA A 73 7.39 -0.53 -13.19
N ARG A 74 6.18 0.01 -12.98
CA ARG A 74 5.17 0.18 -14.03
C ARG A 74 5.63 1.18 -15.09
N VAL A 75 6.25 2.29 -14.69
CA VAL A 75 6.79 3.29 -15.63
C VAL A 75 7.90 2.66 -16.47
N VAL A 76 8.83 1.94 -15.85
CA VAL A 76 9.89 1.20 -16.56
C VAL A 76 9.33 0.14 -17.49
N ALA A 77 8.23 -0.53 -17.11
CA ALA A 77 7.55 -1.53 -17.93
C ALA A 77 6.82 -0.93 -19.14
N SER A 78 6.49 0.37 -19.12
CA SER A 78 5.83 1.05 -20.23
C SER A 78 6.78 1.62 -21.28
N PHE A 79 8.10 1.49 -21.08
CA PHE A 79 9.14 1.83 -22.06
C PHE A 79 9.76 0.56 -22.64
#